data_AF-W6MNV0-F1
#
_entry.id   AF-W6MNV0-F1
#
_cell.length_a   1.000
_cell.length_b   1.000
_cell.length_c   1.000
_cell.angle_alpha   90.00
_cell.angle_beta   90.00
_cell.angle_gamma   90.00
#
_symmetry.space_group_name_H-M   'P 1'
#
loop_
_entity.id
_entity.type
_entity.pdbx_description
1 polymer ?
#
loop_
_entity_poly.entity_id
_entity_poly.type
_entity_poly.pdbx_seq_one_letter_code
_entity_poly.pdbx_strand_id
1 'polypeptide(L)'
;MSNMAETINSDSSEELDTWISQYCSMFGRDWFVEVDPEFIEDDFNLTGLNSSVPFFREALDTILDLEPETPIRQQNLPLVEHAAELLYGLIHARYILTKQGLQAMAEKYEQKQFGVCSRFYCEGMHLIPVGRYDQAGIETVRLYCPRCCDIYVPTSSRYLNIDGAFFGTSFAGVFVKMYPEIEEQCQQSRNRVYELKLYGFKISPLAPSGPRMAWLRSTPQTVEEIAEYDACEFELPHDEEVDVEIYDDDDDDDEEDEVQVSRAIKVTPKPESKRADDASDSMKSIVKE
;
A
#
# COMPACT_ATOMS: atom_id res chain seq x y z
N MET A 1 -55.73 -12.85 -46.69
CA MET A 1 -55.75 -12.65 -45.22
C MET A 1 -55.02 -13.85 -44.65
N SER A 2 -53.69 -13.93 -44.70
CA SER A 2 -52.72 -13.18 -43.85
C SER A 2 -53.02 -13.46 -42.37
N ASN A 3 -52.14 -13.98 -41.52
CA ASN A 3 -50.68 -14.08 -41.53
C ASN A 3 -50.19 -15.13 -40.51
N MET A 4 -49.01 -15.69 -40.84
CA MET A 4 -47.83 -15.96 -40.01
C MET A 4 -47.94 -16.78 -38.71
N ALA A 5 -47.33 -17.96 -38.77
CA ALA A 5 -46.66 -18.58 -37.64
C ALA A 5 -45.53 -17.64 -37.17
N GLU A 6 -45.63 -17.13 -35.94
CA GLU A 6 -44.49 -16.54 -35.24
C GLU A 6 -43.68 -17.65 -34.58
N THR A 7 -42.64 -18.08 -35.29
CA THR A 7 -41.47 -18.71 -34.69
C THR A 7 -40.84 -17.66 -33.77
N ILE A 8 -41.03 -17.80 -32.45
CA ILE A 8 -40.21 -17.08 -31.47
C ILE A 8 -38.84 -17.74 -31.52
N ASN A 9 -37.99 -17.22 -32.40
CA ASN A 9 -36.55 -17.41 -32.34
C ASN A 9 -36.05 -16.50 -31.21
N SER A 10 -36.16 -16.95 -29.96
CA SER A 10 -35.45 -16.34 -28.84
C SER A 10 -34.01 -16.83 -28.88
N ASP A 11 -33.30 -16.48 -29.95
CA ASP A 11 -31.85 -16.44 -29.97
C ASP A 11 -31.44 -15.10 -29.34
N SER A 12 -31.76 -14.94 -28.06
CA SER A 12 -30.92 -14.13 -27.20
C SER A 12 -29.70 -15.02 -27.01
N SER A 13 -28.68 -14.81 -27.82
CA SER A 13 -27.33 -15.23 -27.49
C SER A 13 -27.06 -14.74 -26.06
N GLU A 14 -27.26 -15.63 -25.09
CA GLU A 14 -26.70 -15.48 -23.76
C GLU A 14 -25.20 -15.37 -24.04
N GLU A 15 -24.68 -14.15 -24.12
CA GLU A 15 -23.25 -13.90 -24.05
C GLU A 15 -22.80 -14.64 -22.80
N LEU A 16 -22.13 -15.77 -22.99
CA LEU A 16 -21.60 -16.54 -21.87
C LEU A 16 -20.65 -15.59 -21.15
N ASP A 17 -20.95 -15.30 -19.88
CA ASP A 17 -20.06 -14.50 -19.05
C ASP A 17 -18.68 -15.16 -19.07
N THR A 18 -17.64 -14.39 -19.42
CA THR A 18 -16.25 -14.88 -19.41
C THR A 18 -15.85 -15.27 -18.00
N TRP A 19 -14.83 -16.13 -17.85
CA TRP A 19 -14.31 -16.51 -16.54
C TRP A 19 -13.95 -15.28 -15.70
N ILE A 20 -13.35 -14.26 -16.32
CA ILE A 20 -12.97 -13.00 -15.69
C ILE A 20 -14.20 -12.24 -15.15
N SER A 21 -15.23 -12.07 -15.98
CA SER A 21 -16.49 -11.41 -15.58
C SER A 21 -17.16 -12.16 -14.42
N GLN A 22 -17.22 -13.49 -14.52
CA GLN A 22 -17.77 -14.34 -13.46
C GLN A 22 -16.99 -14.18 -12.16
N TYR A 23 -15.65 -14.25 -12.21
CA TYR A 23 -14.78 -14.12 -11.05
C TYR A 23 -14.94 -12.77 -10.36
N CYS A 24 -14.92 -11.66 -11.11
CA CYS A 24 -15.10 -10.31 -10.56
C CYS A 24 -16.51 -10.09 -9.98
N SER A 25 -17.51 -10.81 -10.48
CA SER A 25 -18.89 -10.78 -9.97
C SER A 25 -19.12 -11.67 -8.74
N MET A 26 -18.16 -12.52 -8.37
CA MET A 26 -18.28 -13.39 -7.21
C MET A 26 -18.35 -12.60 -5.89
N PHE A 27 -18.98 -13.21 -4.89
CA PHE A 27 -19.06 -12.61 -3.56
C PHE A 27 -17.67 -12.40 -2.95
N GLY A 28 -17.32 -11.14 -2.68
CA GLY A 28 -16.04 -10.75 -2.10
C GLY A 28 -14.97 -10.47 -3.13
N ARG A 29 -15.29 -10.48 -4.44
CA ARG A 29 -14.35 -10.13 -5.52
C ARG A 29 -14.66 -8.80 -6.20
N ASP A 30 -15.60 -8.04 -5.66
CA ASP A 30 -16.02 -6.73 -6.17
C ASP A 30 -14.92 -5.65 -6.18
N TRP A 31 -13.80 -5.86 -5.48
CA TRP A 31 -12.64 -4.98 -5.55
C TRP A 31 -11.72 -5.24 -6.74
N PHE A 32 -11.84 -6.39 -7.39
CA PHE A 32 -11.10 -6.68 -8.61
C PHE A 32 -11.68 -5.89 -9.78
N VAL A 33 -10.81 -5.49 -10.69
CA VAL A 33 -11.20 -5.04 -12.03
C VAL A 33 -11.06 -6.18 -13.00
N GLU A 34 -11.84 -6.15 -14.07
CA GLU A 34 -11.70 -7.07 -15.19
C GLU A 34 -10.44 -6.70 -15.96
N VAL A 35 -9.47 -7.61 -15.99
CA VAL A 35 -8.22 -7.44 -16.73
C VAL A 35 -8.50 -7.68 -18.21
N ASP A 36 -8.04 -6.77 -19.06
CA ASP A 36 -8.14 -6.90 -20.52
C ASP A 36 -7.45 -8.20 -20.99
N PRO A 37 -8.12 -9.09 -21.74
CA PRO A 37 -7.49 -10.28 -22.29
C PRO A 37 -6.22 -9.99 -23.08
N GLU A 38 -6.13 -8.86 -23.81
CA GLU A 38 -4.92 -8.48 -24.54
C GLU A 38 -3.71 -8.27 -23.62
N PHE A 39 -3.93 -7.83 -22.38
CA PHE A 39 -2.86 -7.70 -21.38
C PHE A 39 -2.36 -9.07 -20.91
N ILE A 40 -3.26 -10.05 -20.80
CA ILE A 40 -2.97 -11.41 -20.35
C ILE A 40 -2.28 -12.22 -21.46
N GLU A 41 -2.67 -12.03 -22.72
CA GLU A 41 -2.08 -12.73 -23.87
C GLU A 41 -0.63 -12.33 -24.14
N ASP A 42 -0.18 -11.16 -23.68
CA ASP A 42 1.22 -10.75 -23.77
C ASP A 42 2.08 -11.38 -22.66
N ASP A 43 2.83 -12.42 -23.04
CA ASP A 43 3.78 -13.15 -22.17
C ASP A 43 4.73 -12.24 -21.39
N PHE A 44 5.10 -11.07 -21.93
CA PHE A 44 5.96 -10.13 -21.23
C PHE A 44 5.36 -9.69 -19.89
N ASN A 45 4.06 -9.43 -19.87
CA ASN A 45 3.32 -9.02 -18.67
C ASN A 45 3.21 -10.15 -17.64
N LEU A 46 3.35 -11.40 -18.06
CA LEU A 46 3.26 -12.60 -17.21
C LEU A 46 4.62 -13.12 -16.71
N THR A 47 5.72 -12.47 -17.09
CA THR A 47 7.08 -12.92 -16.79
C THR A 47 7.27 -13.26 -15.30
N GLY A 48 7.79 -14.47 -15.02
CA GLY A 48 8.11 -14.97 -13.69
C GLY A 48 6.96 -15.64 -12.93
N LEU A 49 5.69 -15.44 -13.34
CA LEU A 49 4.53 -16.02 -12.64
C LEU A 49 4.45 -17.54 -12.78
N ASN A 50 4.97 -18.08 -13.87
CA ASN A 50 5.07 -19.52 -14.14
C ASN A 50 5.83 -20.31 -13.07
N SER A 51 6.74 -19.66 -12.33
CA SER A 51 7.49 -20.29 -11.25
C SER A 51 6.75 -20.29 -9.91
N SER A 52 5.79 -19.37 -9.74
CA SER A 52 5.03 -19.17 -8.51
C SER A 52 3.69 -19.90 -8.50
N VAL A 53 3.12 -20.16 -9.68
CA VAL A 53 1.77 -20.73 -9.83
C VAL A 53 1.85 -22.18 -10.33
N PRO A 54 1.25 -23.15 -9.61
CA PRO A 54 1.13 -24.53 -10.09
C PRO A 54 0.14 -24.64 -11.26
N PHE A 55 0.29 -25.60 -12.17
CA PHE A 55 -0.61 -25.76 -13.32
C PHE A 55 -0.78 -24.46 -14.15
N PHE A 56 0.30 -23.68 -14.30
CA PHE A 56 0.24 -22.34 -14.88
C PHE A 56 -0.46 -22.29 -16.24
N ARG A 57 -0.22 -23.27 -17.13
CA ARG A 57 -0.83 -23.29 -18.46
C ARG A 57 -2.32 -23.58 -18.37
N GLU A 58 -2.70 -24.61 -17.63
CA GLU A 58 -4.10 -24.98 -17.46
C GLU A 58 -4.91 -23.88 -16.74
N ALA A 59 -4.28 -23.19 -15.79
CA ALA A 59 -4.85 -22.02 -15.13
C ALA A 59 -5.04 -20.85 -16.10
N LEU A 60 -4.05 -20.58 -16.96
CA LEU A 60 -4.13 -19.52 -17.96
C LEU A 60 -5.22 -19.81 -19.01
N ASP A 61 -5.29 -21.05 -19.50
CA ASP A 61 -6.34 -21.51 -20.43
C ASP A 61 -7.73 -21.33 -19.79
N THR A 62 -7.86 -21.63 -18.49
CA THR A 62 -9.11 -21.43 -17.75
C THR A 62 -9.51 -19.95 -17.66
N ILE A 63 -8.55 -19.05 -17.38
CA ILE A 63 -8.81 -17.60 -17.28
C ILE A 63 -9.24 -17.01 -18.63
N LEU A 64 -8.65 -17.49 -19.72
CA LEU A 64 -8.92 -17.02 -21.08
C LEU A 64 -10.07 -17.77 -21.78
N ASP A 65 -10.81 -18.61 -21.06
CA ASP A 65 -11.90 -19.44 -21.58
C ASP A 65 -11.47 -20.30 -22.80
N LEU A 66 -10.21 -20.77 -22.83
CA LEU A 66 -9.65 -21.60 -23.89
C LEU A 66 -9.93 -23.09 -23.64
N GLU A 67 -10.16 -23.84 -24.71
CA GLU A 67 -10.27 -25.30 -24.62
C GLU A 67 -8.89 -25.92 -24.31
N PRO A 68 -8.75 -26.72 -23.25
CA PRO A 68 -7.46 -27.31 -22.90
C PRO A 68 -7.04 -28.37 -23.93
N GLU A 69 -5.78 -28.35 -24.35
CA GLU A 69 -5.23 -29.31 -25.33
C GLU A 69 -5.39 -30.77 -24.89
N THR A 70 -5.38 -31.01 -23.58
CA THR A 70 -5.62 -32.33 -23.00
C THR A 70 -6.68 -32.24 -21.90
N PRO A 71 -7.59 -33.22 -21.81
CA PRO A 71 -8.64 -33.19 -20.80
C PRO A 71 -8.03 -33.23 -19.40
N ILE A 72 -8.34 -32.21 -18.59
CA ILE A 72 -7.92 -32.12 -17.20
C ILE A 72 -8.53 -33.30 -16.44
N ARG A 73 -7.69 -34.06 -15.73
CA ARG A 73 -8.19 -35.15 -14.88
C ARG A 73 -9.11 -34.56 -13.82
N GLN A 74 -10.28 -35.15 -13.61
CA GLN A 74 -11.29 -34.64 -12.66
C GLN A 74 -10.74 -34.41 -11.23
N GLN A 75 -9.77 -35.19 -10.79
CA GLN A 75 -9.10 -35.02 -9.49
C GLN A 75 -8.23 -33.75 -9.39
N ASN A 76 -7.74 -33.23 -10.51
CA ASN A 76 -6.91 -32.03 -10.57
C ASN A 76 -7.73 -30.75 -10.77
N LEU A 77 -9.01 -30.87 -11.14
CA LEU A 77 -9.86 -29.73 -11.48
C LEU A 77 -9.90 -28.67 -10.35
N PRO A 78 -10.10 -29.02 -9.06
CA PRO A 78 -10.09 -28.02 -7.98
C PRO A 78 -8.73 -27.35 -7.77
N LEU A 79 -7.63 -28.05 -8.12
CA LEU A 79 -6.27 -27.49 -8.03
C LEU A 79 -6.03 -26.48 -9.15
N VAL A 80 -6.55 -26.76 -10.34
CA VAL A 80 -6.48 -25.84 -11.49
C VAL A 80 -7.35 -24.61 -11.24
N GLU A 81 -8.57 -24.78 -10.72
CA GLU A 81 -9.45 -23.67 -10.34
C GLU A 81 -8.77 -22.75 -9.31
N HIS A 82 -8.16 -23.33 -8.27
CA HIS A 82 -7.42 -22.54 -7.28
C HIS A 82 -6.18 -21.87 -7.87
N ALA A 83 -5.48 -22.54 -8.79
CA ALA A 83 -4.35 -21.96 -9.50
C ALA A 83 -4.77 -20.79 -10.41
N ALA A 84 -5.93 -20.88 -11.05
CA ALA A 84 -6.50 -19.79 -11.85
C ALA A 84 -6.83 -18.57 -11.00
N GLU A 85 -7.45 -18.73 -9.82
CA GLU A 85 -7.68 -17.61 -8.90
C GLU A 85 -6.37 -16.94 -8.45
N LEU A 86 -5.37 -17.76 -8.09
CA LEU A 86 -4.05 -17.28 -7.68
C LEU A 86 -3.36 -16.52 -8.82
N LEU A 87 -3.36 -17.09 -10.02
CA LEU A 87 -2.76 -16.49 -11.20
C LEU A 87 -3.43 -15.17 -11.56
N TYR A 88 -4.75 -15.16 -11.63
CA TYR A 88 -5.51 -13.95 -11.94
C TYR A 88 -5.25 -12.85 -10.91
N GLY A 89 -5.19 -13.18 -9.62
CA GLY A 89 -4.84 -12.21 -8.59
C GLY A 89 -3.44 -11.60 -8.78
N LEU A 90 -2.44 -12.40 -9.12
CA LEU A 90 -1.07 -11.91 -9.39
C LEU A 90 -0.99 -11.08 -10.67
N ILE A 91 -1.76 -11.43 -11.70
CA ILE A 91 -1.89 -10.63 -12.93
C ILE A 91 -2.57 -9.30 -12.62
N HIS A 92 -3.66 -9.32 -11.85
CA HIS A 92 -4.40 -8.14 -11.44
C HIS A 92 -3.50 -7.12 -10.72
N ALA A 93 -2.62 -7.57 -9.81
CA ALA A 93 -1.66 -6.70 -9.13
C ALA A 93 -0.74 -5.94 -10.10
N ARG A 94 -0.37 -6.55 -11.24
CA ARG A 94 0.41 -5.91 -12.31
C ARG A 94 -0.48 -5.00 -13.15
N TYR A 95 -1.67 -5.46 -13.50
CA TYR A 95 -2.60 -4.74 -14.36
C TYR A 95 -3.05 -3.40 -13.76
N ILE A 96 -3.34 -3.35 -12.46
CA ILE A 96 -3.79 -2.11 -11.80
C ILE A 96 -2.72 -1.02 -11.70
N LEU A 97 -1.48 -1.30 -12.12
CA LEU A 97 -0.42 -0.30 -12.28
C LEU A 97 -0.36 0.28 -13.71
N THR A 98 -1.06 -0.33 -14.67
CA THR A 98 -1.18 0.20 -16.03
C THR A 98 -2.17 1.36 -16.07
N LYS A 99 -2.14 2.16 -17.14
CA LYS A 99 -3.09 3.27 -17.32
C LYS A 99 -4.55 2.81 -17.30
N GLN A 100 -4.87 1.70 -17.98
CA GLN A 100 -6.24 1.17 -18.05
C GLN A 100 -6.69 0.64 -16.68
N GLY A 101 -5.83 -0.14 -16.01
CA GLY A 101 -6.12 -0.65 -14.68
C GLY A 101 -6.29 0.45 -13.62
N LEU A 102 -5.47 1.51 -13.66
CA LEU A 102 -5.63 2.68 -12.80
C LEU A 102 -6.98 3.38 -13.03
N GLN A 103 -7.40 3.56 -14.29
CA GLN A 103 -8.70 4.15 -14.63
C GLN A 103 -9.87 3.30 -14.10
N ALA A 104 -9.84 1.99 -14.31
CA ALA A 104 -10.88 1.09 -13.81
C ALA A 104 -10.95 1.10 -12.26
N MET A 105 -9.80 1.14 -11.58
CA MET A 105 -9.76 1.27 -10.12
C MET A 105 -10.25 2.64 -9.63
N ALA A 106 -10.03 3.70 -10.42
CA ALA A 106 -10.51 5.04 -10.09
C ALA A 106 -12.03 5.14 -10.10
N GLU A 107 -12.70 4.53 -11.09
CA GLU A 107 -14.16 4.46 -11.12
C GLU A 107 -14.74 3.78 -9.86
N LYS A 108 -14.12 2.70 -9.40
CA LYS A 108 -14.49 2.01 -8.15
C LYS A 108 -14.22 2.87 -6.92
N TYR A 109 -13.10 3.58 -6.91
CA TYR A 109 -12.71 4.50 -5.83
C TYR A 109 -13.70 5.64 -5.67
N GLU A 110 -14.10 6.31 -6.76
CA GLU A 110 -15.09 7.40 -6.77
C GLU A 110 -16.44 6.95 -6.21
N GLN A 111 -16.83 5.71 -6.52
CA GLN A 111 -18.07 5.09 -6.04
C GLN A 111 -17.99 4.57 -4.59
N LYS A 112 -16.88 4.76 -3.88
CA LYS A 112 -16.65 4.28 -2.50
C LYS A 112 -16.73 2.76 -2.36
N GLN A 113 -16.45 1.99 -3.42
CA GLN A 113 -16.57 0.52 -3.37
C GLN A 113 -15.58 -0.13 -2.38
N PHE A 114 -14.41 0.48 -2.19
CA PHE A 114 -13.41 0.02 -1.21
C PHE A 114 -13.74 0.40 0.24
N GLY A 115 -14.78 1.21 0.44
CA GLY A 115 -15.18 1.73 1.73
C GLY A 115 -14.50 3.06 2.10
N VAL A 116 -14.65 3.43 3.37
CA VAL A 116 -14.24 4.73 3.91
C VAL A 116 -13.46 4.57 5.20
N CYS A 117 -12.56 5.52 5.47
CA CYS A 117 -11.69 5.50 6.63
C CYS A 117 -12.48 5.52 7.94
N SER A 118 -12.13 4.61 8.85
CA SER A 118 -12.78 4.49 10.16
C SER A 118 -12.38 5.58 11.15
N ARG A 119 -11.32 6.36 10.88
CA ARG A 119 -10.95 7.50 11.72
C ARG A 119 -11.95 8.63 11.56
N PHE A 120 -12.52 9.08 12.68
CA PHE A 120 -13.50 10.16 12.73
C PHE A 120 -13.05 11.44 11.99
N TYR A 121 -11.82 11.89 12.24
CA TYR A 121 -11.27 13.09 11.60
C TYR A 121 -10.77 12.89 10.17
N CYS A 122 -10.91 11.68 9.60
CA CYS A 122 -10.77 11.48 8.17
C CYS A 122 -12.06 11.79 7.40
N GLU A 123 -13.17 12.09 8.09
CA GLU A 123 -14.47 12.53 7.54
C GLU A 123 -14.95 11.67 6.36
N GLY A 124 -14.73 10.35 6.46
CA GLY A 124 -15.16 9.40 5.43
C GLY A 124 -14.31 9.39 4.16
N MET A 125 -13.02 9.74 4.25
CA MET A 125 -12.07 9.60 3.14
C MET A 125 -12.14 8.20 2.53
N HIS A 126 -12.21 8.12 1.20
CA HIS A 126 -12.27 6.85 0.50
C HIS A 126 -10.95 6.09 0.69
N LEU A 127 -11.05 4.76 0.73
CA LEU A 127 -9.90 3.89 0.95
C LEU A 127 -9.42 3.27 -0.36
N ILE A 128 -8.16 2.83 -0.35
CA ILE A 128 -7.51 2.20 -1.51
C ILE A 128 -7.03 0.82 -1.06
N PRO A 129 -7.34 -0.28 -1.76
CA PRO A 129 -6.83 -1.60 -1.41
C PRO A 129 -5.31 -1.66 -1.58
N VAL A 130 -4.62 -2.37 -0.70
CA VAL A 130 -3.17 -2.49 -0.71
C VAL A 130 -2.71 -3.81 -0.10
N GLY A 131 -1.67 -4.41 -0.67
CA GLY A 131 -0.92 -5.50 -0.06
C GLY A 131 0.28 -4.97 0.74
N ARG A 132 0.61 -5.59 1.86
CA ARG A 132 1.89 -5.30 2.56
C ARG A 132 3.07 -6.09 2.00
N TYR A 133 2.77 -7.13 1.24
CA TYR A 133 3.73 -8.03 0.63
C TYR A 133 3.25 -8.34 -0.79
N ASP A 134 4.19 -8.46 -1.73
CA ASP A 134 3.89 -8.87 -3.12
C ASP A 134 3.91 -10.40 -3.30
N GLN A 135 4.31 -11.14 -2.27
CA GLN A 135 4.31 -12.60 -2.25
C GLN A 135 2.98 -13.10 -1.68
N ALA A 136 2.27 -13.92 -2.46
CA ALA A 136 1.02 -14.54 -2.04
C ALA A 136 1.20 -15.52 -0.86
N GLY A 137 0.15 -15.69 -0.06
CA GLY A 137 0.06 -16.58 1.08
C GLY A 137 0.53 -15.97 2.41
N ILE A 138 0.97 -14.71 2.42
CA ILE A 138 1.51 -14.06 3.63
C ILE A 138 0.41 -13.35 4.41
N GLU A 139 -0.28 -12.42 3.77
CA GLU A 139 -1.23 -11.54 4.43
C GLU A 139 -2.37 -11.17 3.49
N THR A 140 -3.55 -10.98 4.06
CA THR A 140 -4.74 -10.57 3.31
C THR A 140 -4.69 -9.08 2.98
N VAL A 141 -5.50 -8.67 2.01
CA VAL A 141 -5.63 -7.28 1.58
C VAL A 141 -5.92 -6.34 2.76
N ARG A 142 -5.25 -5.19 2.75
CA ARG A 142 -5.46 -4.05 3.66
C ARG A 142 -6.03 -2.87 2.88
N LEU A 143 -6.46 -1.85 3.62
CA LEU A 143 -7.01 -0.63 3.05
C LEU A 143 -6.15 0.57 3.49
N TYR A 144 -5.54 1.26 2.55
CA TYR A 144 -4.79 2.48 2.78
C TYR A 144 -5.73 3.69 2.78
N CYS A 145 -5.54 4.59 3.74
CA CYS A 145 -6.20 5.89 3.75
C CYS A 145 -5.21 6.99 3.35
N PRO A 146 -5.43 7.70 2.22
CA PRO A 146 -4.54 8.78 1.80
C PRO A 146 -4.57 9.99 2.74
N ARG A 147 -5.64 10.18 3.53
CA ARG A 147 -5.77 11.33 4.43
C ARG A 147 -4.98 11.20 5.73
N CYS A 148 -4.91 10.01 6.31
CA CYS A 148 -4.16 9.80 7.55
C CYS A 148 -2.89 8.98 7.37
N CYS A 149 -2.57 8.61 6.12
CA CYS A 149 -1.38 7.86 5.74
C CYS A 149 -1.19 6.57 6.55
N ASP A 150 -2.27 5.81 6.74
CA ASP A 150 -2.26 4.59 7.55
C ASP A 150 -3.12 3.50 6.91
N ILE A 151 -2.87 2.24 7.29
CA ILE A 151 -3.52 1.06 6.76
C ILE A 151 -4.52 0.46 7.75
N TYR A 152 -5.60 -0.10 7.22
CA TYR A 152 -6.71 -0.64 7.98
C TYR A 152 -7.05 -2.05 7.52
N VAL A 153 -7.63 -2.84 8.43
CA VAL A 153 -8.26 -4.12 8.07
C VAL A 153 -9.64 -3.81 7.46
N PRO A 154 -10.04 -4.48 6.36
CA PRO A 154 -11.39 -4.41 5.84
C PRO A 154 -12.43 -4.70 6.94
N THR A 155 -13.44 -3.85 7.07
CA THR A 155 -14.48 -4.00 8.11
C THR A 155 -15.41 -5.19 7.84
N SER A 156 -15.66 -5.49 6.57
CA SER A 156 -16.47 -6.62 6.16
C SER A 156 -15.63 -7.89 6.06
N SER A 157 -16.09 -8.97 6.72
CA SER A 157 -15.39 -10.25 6.74
C SER A 157 -15.25 -10.90 5.36
N ARG A 158 -16.05 -10.49 4.38
CA ARG A 158 -16.00 -11.03 3.00
C ARG A 158 -14.66 -10.81 2.31
N TYR A 159 -13.89 -9.79 2.72
CA TYR A 159 -12.59 -9.46 2.12
C TYR A 159 -11.41 -10.06 2.89
N LEU A 160 -11.65 -10.70 4.04
CA LEU A 160 -10.58 -11.24 4.90
C LEU A 160 -9.91 -12.51 4.35
N ASN A 161 -10.39 -13.05 3.23
CA ASN A 161 -9.79 -14.20 2.55
C ASN A 161 -9.13 -13.82 1.22
N ILE A 162 -9.05 -12.53 0.90
CA ILE A 162 -8.41 -12.05 -0.32
C ILE A 162 -6.95 -11.78 -0.01
N ASP A 163 -6.05 -12.35 -0.80
CA ASP A 163 -4.62 -12.10 -0.66
C ASP A 163 -4.27 -10.64 -0.96
N GLY A 164 -3.44 -10.03 -0.12
CA GLY A 164 -2.97 -8.67 -0.34
C GLY A 164 -2.04 -8.55 -1.54
N ALA A 165 -1.32 -9.62 -1.88
CA ALA A 165 -0.44 -9.67 -3.05
C ALA A 165 -1.19 -9.41 -4.36
N PHE A 166 -2.51 -9.62 -4.40
CA PHE A 166 -3.35 -9.37 -5.58
C PHE A 166 -3.59 -7.89 -5.88
N PHE A 167 -3.25 -7.01 -4.93
CA PHE A 167 -3.23 -5.56 -5.12
C PHE A 167 -1.80 -5.01 -5.07
N GLY A 168 -0.89 -5.76 -4.45
CA GLY A 168 0.52 -5.39 -4.35
C GLY A 168 0.79 -4.21 -3.42
N THR A 169 2.08 -3.98 -3.17
CA THR A 169 2.58 -2.93 -2.27
C THR A 169 2.59 -1.54 -2.92
N SER A 170 2.67 -1.50 -4.25
CA SER A 170 2.92 -0.27 -5.00
C SER A 170 1.65 0.47 -5.43
N PHE A 171 0.54 -0.25 -5.60
CA PHE A 171 -0.68 0.30 -6.21
C PHE A 171 -1.19 1.55 -5.49
N ALA A 172 -1.33 1.52 -4.16
CA ALA A 172 -1.85 2.68 -3.43
C ALA A 172 -0.97 3.94 -3.60
N GLY A 173 0.36 3.78 -3.62
CA GLY A 173 1.29 4.90 -3.83
C GLY A 173 1.21 5.45 -5.25
N VAL A 174 1.23 4.58 -6.27
CA VAL A 174 1.10 4.98 -7.68
C VAL A 174 -0.24 5.65 -7.93
N PHE A 175 -1.32 5.11 -7.36
CA PHE A 175 -2.66 5.63 -7.50
C PHE A 175 -2.78 7.06 -6.94
N VAL A 176 -2.34 7.29 -5.70
CA VAL A 176 -2.35 8.64 -5.11
C VAL A 176 -1.51 9.63 -5.93
N LYS A 177 -0.37 9.18 -6.48
CA LYS A 177 0.48 10.05 -7.30
C LYS A 177 -0.12 10.38 -8.67
N MET A 178 -0.88 9.45 -9.25
CA MET A 178 -1.49 9.60 -10.57
C MET A 178 -2.78 10.46 -10.54
N TYR A 179 -3.43 10.56 -9.37
CA TYR A 179 -4.65 11.34 -9.15
C TYR A 179 -4.41 12.44 -8.08
N PRO A 180 -3.73 13.56 -8.43
CA PRO A 180 -3.37 14.63 -7.49
C PRO A 180 -4.54 15.24 -6.73
N GLU A 181 -5.75 15.18 -7.29
CA GLU A 181 -6.98 15.62 -6.63
C GLU A 181 -7.20 14.94 -5.26
N ILE A 182 -6.70 13.71 -5.09
CA ILE A 182 -6.72 12.98 -3.82
C ILE A 182 -5.81 13.66 -2.80
N GLU A 183 -4.58 14.02 -3.20
CA GLU A 183 -3.62 14.73 -2.34
C GLU A 183 -4.14 16.13 -1.99
N GLU A 184 -4.70 16.87 -2.96
CA GLU A 184 -5.29 18.19 -2.75
C GLU A 184 -6.44 18.13 -1.73
N GLN A 185 -7.30 17.12 -1.80
CA GLN A 185 -8.36 16.90 -0.83
C GLN A 185 -7.81 16.64 0.59
N CYS A 186 -6.67 15.94 0.68
CA CYS A 186 -6.03 15.64 1.96
C CYS A 186 -5.36 16.88 2.58
N GLN A 187 -4.72 17.73 1.77
CA GLN A 187 -4.04 18.95 2.24
C GLN A 187 -5.02 20.01 2.77
N GLN A 188 -6.23 20.09 2.21
CA GLN A 188 -7.26 21.03 2.65
C GLN A 188 -7.85 20.67 4.03
N SER A 189 -7.55 19.47 4.52
CA SER A 189 -8.06 18.95 5.78
C SER A 189 -7.13 19.33 6.93
N ARG A 190 -7.64 20.12 7.89
CA ARG A 190 -6.93 20.34 9.17
C ARG A 190 -6.73 18.99 9.87
N ASN A 191 -5.47 18.60 10.07
CA ASN A 191 -5.10 17.37 10.76
C ASN A 191 -5.50 17.42 12.24
N ARG A 192 -6.77 17.11 12.51
CA ARG A 192 -7.35 17.15 13.85
C ARG A 192 -7.15 15.80 14.51
N VAL A 193 -6.58 15.81 15.71
CA VAL A 193 -6.44 14.63 16.56
C VAL A 193 -7.50 14.70 17.67
N TYR A 194 -8.10 13.56 17.99
CA TYR A 194 -9.08 13.48 19.07
C TYR A 194 -8.45 13.82 20.41
N GLU A 195 -9.03 14.80 21.11
CA GLU A 195 -8.63 15.16 22.46
C GLU A 195 -9.61 14.60 23.48
N LEU A 196 -9.16 13.63 24.28
CA LEU A 196 -9.96 13.09 25.37
C LEU A 196 -10.13 14.14 26.48
N LYS A 197 -11.39 14.36 26.89
CA LYS A 197 -11.75 15.32 27.94
C LYS A 197 -12.55 14.63 29.05
N LEU A 198 -12.29 15.03 30.29
CA LEU A 198 -13.01 14.60 31.49
C LEU A 198 -13.64 15.83 32.14
N TYR A 199 -14.97 15.85 32.29
CA TYR A 199 -15.73 17.03 32.75
C TYR A 199 -15.42 18.33 31.98
N GLY A 200 -15.09 18.21 30.68
CA GLY A 200 -14.73 19.35 29.83
C GLY A 200 -13.25 19.74 29.88
N PHE A 201 -12.48 19.21 30.83
CA PHE A 201 -11.04 19.46 30.95
C PHE A 201 -10.24 18.46 30.11
N LYS A 202 -9.20 18.93 29.42
CA LYS A 202 -8.26 18.06 28.70
C LYS A 202 -7.50 17.19 29.70
N ILE A 203 -7.32 15.92 29.39
CA ILE A 203 -6.48 15.03 30.19
C ILE A 203 -5.00 15.42 29.98
N SER A 204 -4.25 15.51 31.08
CA SER A 204 -2.81 15.80 31.03
C SER A 204 -2.04 14.73 30.26
N PRO A 205 -1.04 15.08 29.44
CA PRO A 205 -0.14 14.11 28.80
C PRO A 205 0.62 13.23 29.80
N LEU A 206 0.84 13.73 31.02
CA LEU A 206 1.51 13.01 32.10
C LEU A 206 0.60 11.99 32.81
N ALA A 207 -0.71 12.07 32.58
CA ALA A 207 -1.65 11.13 33.19
C ALA A 207 -1.52 9.74 32.54
N PRO A 208 -1.75 8.64 33.28
CA PRO A 208 -1.73 7.29 32.70
C PRO A 208 -2.70 7.11 31.53
N SER A 209 -3.86 7.77 31.57
CA SER A 209 -4.90 7.82 30.53
C SER A 209 -4.73 8.99 29.55
N GLY A 210 -3.61 9.70 29.61
CA GLY A 210 -3.31 10.81 28.72
C GLY A 210 -3.00 10.34 27.28
N PRO A 211 -3.08 11.24 26.30
CA PRO A 211 -2.73 10.93 24.92
C PRO A 211 -1.24 10.56 24.83
N ARG A 212 -0.93 9.29 24.54
CA ARG A 212 0.44 8.83 24.30
C ARG A 212 0.81 8.99 22.84
N MET A 213 2.09 9.30 22.59
CA MET A 213 2.66 9.39 21.23
C MET A 213 1.85 10.29 20.29
N ALA A 214 1.36 11.43 20.80
CA ALA A 214 0.63 12.40 19.98
C ALA A 214 1.47 12.88 18.79
N TRP A 215 2.79 12.96 18.98
CA TRP A 215 3.78 13.34 17.97
C TRP A 215 3.75 12.45 16.72
N LEU A 216 3.39 11.17 16.83
CA LEU A 216 3.29 10.27 15.67
C LEU A 216 2.15 10.67 14.72
N ARG A 217 1.20 11.47 15.21
CA ARG A 217 0.02 11.94 14.45
C ARG A 217 -0.02 13.45 14.30
N SER A 218 1.02 14.17 14.73
CA SER A 218 1.15 15.60 14.49
C SER A 218 1.76 15.84 13.11
N THR A 219 1.27 16.87 12.44
CA THR A 219 1.90 17.44 11.23
C THR A 219 2.40 18.83 11.55
N PRO A 220 3.49 19.29 10.91
CA PRO A 220 4.00 20.65 11.08
C PRO A 220 2.88 21.65 10.76
N GLN A 221 2.73 22.67 11.63
CA GLN A 221 1.69 23.68 11.52
C GLN A 221 2.25 25.07 11.26
N THR A 222 3.43 25.38 11.78
CA THR A 222 4.07 26.68 11.60
C THR A 222 4.96 26.68 10.34
N VAL A 223 5.21 27.85 9.77
CA VAL A 223 6.12 27.99 8.61
C VAL A 223 7.53 27.49 8.95
N GLU A 224 7.95 27.68 10.20
CA GLU A 224 9.24 27.23 10.72
C GLU A 224 9.29 25.71 10.83
N GLU A 225 8.26 25.06 11.39
CA GLU A 225 8.14 23.60 11.48
C GLU A 225 8.05 22.96 10.08
N ILE A 226 7.37 23.61 9.13
CA ILE A 226 7.30 23.16 7.75
C ILE A 226 8.68 23.25 7.10
N ALA A 227 9.38 24.38 7.25
CA ALA A 227 10.72 24.56 6.69
C ALA A 227 11.74 23.59 7.32
N GLU A 228 11.64 23.30 8.62
CA GLU A 228 12.45 22.29 9.30
C GLU A 228 12.13 20.89 8.78
N TYR A 229 10.85 20.54 8.65
CA TYR A 229 10.41 19.27 8.08
C TYR A 229 10.95 19.07 6.66
N ASP A 230 10.81 20.09 5.80
CA ASP A 230 11.29 20.07 4.41
C ASP A 230 12.82 19.96 4.36
N ALA A 231 13.57 20.60 5.28
CA ALA A 231 15.02 20.46 5.35
C ALA A 231 15.44 19.04 5.75
N CYS A 232 14.75 18.43 6.72
CA CYS A 232 15.05 17.07 7.18
C CYS A 232 14.62 15.96 6.20
N GLU A 233 13.67 16.21 5.31
CA GLU A 233 13.22 15.21 4.32
C GLU A 233 14.32 14.87 3.29
N PHE A 234 15.30 15.76 3.10
CA PHE A 234 16.35 15.63 2.07
C PHE A 234 17.79 15.60 2.60
N GLU A 235 18.02 15.85 3.89
CA GLU A 235 19.36 15.88 4.49
C GLU A 235 19.56 14.74 5.47
N LEU A 236 20.55 13.86 5.21
CA LEU A 236 21.06 12.95 6.22
C LEU A 236 21.88 13.76 7.23
N PRO A 237 21.77 13.47 8.55
CA PRO A 237 22.66 14.07 9.54
C PRO A 237 24.11 13.82 9.10
N HIS A 238 24.89 14.88 8.97
CA HIS A 238 26.33 14.73 8.80
C HIS A 238 26.86 14.05 10.08
N ASP A 239 27.43 12.86 9.93
CA ASP A 239 28.21 12.24 11.00
C ASP A 239 29.34 13.22 11.35
N GLU A 240 29.18 14.01 12.41
CA GLU A 240 30.31 14.64 13.06
C GLU A 240 31.21 13.48 13.51
N GLU A 241 32.42 13.38 12.95
CA GLU A 241 33.41 12.36 13.29
C GLU A 241 33.59 12.33 14.82
N VAL A 242 32.93 11.39 15.48
CA VAL A 242 33.08 11.19 16.91
C VAL A 242 34.36 10.39 17.09
N ASP A 243 35.44 11.06 17.51
CA ASP A 243 36.69 10.40 17.91
C ASP A 243 36.40 9.40 19.03
N VAL A 244 36.32 8.11 18.68
CA VAL A 244 36.18 7.01 19.65
C VAL A 244 37.57 6.70 20.19
N GLU A 245 37.94 7.29 21.33
CA GLU A 245 39.12 6.86 22.08
C GLU A 245 38.86 5.51 22.73
N ILE A 246 39.44 4.45 22.16
CA ILE A 246 39.47 3.10 22.74
C ILE A 246 40.60 3.08 23.77
N TYR A 247 40.26 2.90 25.04
CA TYR A 247 41.22 2.56 26.08
C TYR A 247 41.31 1.03 26.16
N ASP A 248 42.48 0.48 25.88
CA ASP A 248 42.80 -0.92 26.12
C ASP A 248 43.00 -1.10 27.64
N ASP A 249 42.06 -1.76 28.29
CA ASP A 249 42.14 -2.12 29.70
C ASP A 249 42.85 -3.48 29.78
N ASP A 250 44.18 -3.44 29.85
CA ASP A 250 45.02 -4.59 30.19
C ASP A 250 44.90 -4.83 31.71
N ASP A 251 44.04 -5.75 32.13
CA ASP A 251 44.18 -6.43 33.42
C ASP A 251 43.88 -7.93 33.24
N ASP A 252 44.96 -8.71 33.31
CA ASP A 252 44.99 -10.17 33.50
C ASP A 252 44.29 -10.55 34.82
N ASP A 253 43.35 -11.50 34.77
CA ASP A 253 43.28 -12.59 35.75
C ASP A 253 42.30 -13.69 35.26
N ASP A 254 42.79 -14.93 35.31
CA ASP A 254 42.15 -16.18 34.91
C ASP A 254 40.87 -16.50 35.72
N GLU A 255 39.75 -16.83 35.04
CA GLU A 255 38.84 -17.94 35.40
C GLU A 255 37.74 -18.14 34.33
N GLU A 256 37.44 -19.40 34.01
CA GLU A 256 36.39 -19.83 33.07
C GLU A 256 35.00 -19.40 33.55
N ASP A 257 34.24 -18.65 32.76
CA ASP A 257 32.78 -18.77 32.58
C ASP A 257 32.24 -17.74 31.55
N GLU A 258 31.18 -18.11 30.81
CA GLU A 258 30.56 -17.33 29.73
C GLU A 258 30.14 -15.89 30.15
N VAL A 259 30.64 -14.85 29.48
CA VAL A 259 30.22 -13.45 29.73
C VAL A 259 29.58 -12.82 28.49
N GLN A 260 28.32 -12.36 28.67
CA GLN A 260 27.61 -11.47 27.76
C GLN A 260 28.36 -10.14 27.63
N VAL A 261 28.73 -9.75 26.41
CA VAL A 261 29.37 -8.45 26.16
C VAL A 261 28.34 -7.33 26.29
N SER A 262 28.19 -6.76 27.49
CA SER A 262 27.53 -5.46 27.69
C SER A 262 28.57 -4.35 27.69
N ARG A 263 28.76 -3.67 26.55
CA ARG A 263 29.53 -2.41 26.49
C ARG A 263 28.62 -1.25 26.94
N ALA A 264 28.96 -0.60 28.05
CA ALA A 264 28.32 0.63 28.48
C ALA A 264 29.00 1.83 27.81
N ILE A 265 28.27 2.54 26.93
CA ILE A 265 28.72 3.79 26.31
C ILE A 265 28.25 4.95 27.20
N LYS A 266 29.20 5.73 27.72
CA LYS A 266 28.88 6.96 28.49
C LYS A 266 29.17 8.17 27.62
N VAL A 267 28.13 8.82 27.12
CA VAL A 267 28.22 10.04 26.29
C VAL A 267 28.32 11.26 27.21
N THR A 268 29.39 12.05 27.08
CA THR A 268 29.47 13.39 27.70
C THR A 268 29.55 14.46 26.61
N PRO A 269 28.71 15.51 26.66
CA PRO A 269 28.74 16.58 25.66
C PRO A 269 30.00 17.45 25.81
N LYS A 270 30.63 17.76 24.67
CA LYS A 270 31.79 18.67 24.57
C LYS A 270 31.30 20.13 24.74
N PRO A 271 32.10 21.05 25.32
CA PRO A 271 31.65 22.42 25.57
C PRO A 271 31.54 23.21 24.25
N GLU A 272 30.46 23.99 24.12
CA GLU A 272 30.17 24.88 22.98
C GLU A 272 31.35 25.83 22.66
N SER A 273 31.86 25.77 21.42
CA SER A 273 32.72 26.83 20.88
C SER A 273 31.86 27.95 20.28
N LYS A 274 32.13 29.18 20.72
CA LYS A 274 31.38 30.41 20.41
C LYS A 274 31.25 30.68 18.91
N ARG A 275 30.06 31.20 18.54
CA ARG A 275 29.68 31.84 17.27
C ARG A 275 30.80 32.68 16.64
N ALA A 276 30.93 32.55 15.32
CA ALA A 276 31.45 33.60 14.44
C ALA A 276 30.33 34.01 13.48
N ASP A 277 29.76 35.19 13.74
CA ASP A 277 29.01 35.96 12.77
C ASP A 277 30.00 36.50 11.72
N ASP A 278 29.76 36.24 10.43
CA ASP A 278 30.10 37.08 9.26
C ASP A 278 30.31 36.22 8.00
N ALA A 279 29.34 36.27 7.07
CA ALA A 279 29.57 36.32 5.62
C ALA A 279 28.23 36.28 4.85
N SER A 280 27.41 37.32 5.00
CA SER A 280 26.31 37.61 4.09
C SER A 280 26.67 38.76 3.16
N ASP A 281 27.66 38.60 2.27
CA ASP A 281 27.79 39.53 1.11
C ASP A 281 28.80 39.04 0.06
N SER A 282 28.44 38.06 -0.79
CA SER A 282 29.08 37.93 -2.12
C SER A 282 28.39 36.88 -3.01
N MET A 283 27.15 37.11 -3.45
CA MET A 283 26.61 36.42 -4.65
C MET A 283 25.35 37.11 -5.23
N LYS A 284 25.37 38.46 -5.30
CA LYS A 284 24.45 39.23 -6.16
C LYS A 284 25.26 40.10 -7.12
N SER A 285 25.78 39.45 -8.14
CA SER A 285 26.30 40.07 -9.36
C SER A 285 26.43 38.95 -10.39
N ILE A 286 25.99 39.18 -11.63
CA ILE A 286 25.86 38.21 -12.75
C ILE A 286 24.52 37.43 -12.61
N VAL A 287 23.38 37.83 -13.21
CA VAL A 287 23.11 38.14 -14.61
C VAL A 287 21.96 39.17 -14.69
N LYS A 288 22.23 40.31 -15.32
CA LYS A 288 21.24 41.15 -16.01
C LYS A 288 21.88 41.56 -17.33
N GLU A 289 21.48 40.88 -18.39
CA GLU A 289 21.27 41.41 -19.74
C GLU A 289 20.44 40.39 -20.52
#